data_AF-B1YCU8-F1
#
_entry.id   AF-B1YCU8-F1
#
_cell.length_a   1.000
_cell.length_b   1.000
_cell.length_c   1.000
_cell.angle_alpha   90.00
_cell.angle_beta   90.00
_cell.angle_gamma   90.00
#
_symmetry.space_group_name_H-M   'P 1'
#
loop_
_entity.id
_entity.type
_entity.pdbx_description
1 polymer ?
#
loop_
_entity_poly.entity_id
_entity_poly.type
_entity_poly.pdbx_seq_one_letter_code
_entity_poly.pdbx_strand_id
1 'polypeptide(L)'
;MAAALQRSITFPPIRIQKLDSYVIHVAKNAVSLKELREAGLEFGRGRGDITRFLERLGVVEVADGVVRLTGLGMRLVSLRELIGVSVYYALFYQRVPQFKLLMEVLRERSAVEREELYKLVNGKLSELSPTAWLNKVAFRTLLQLAEELGAVDRDGGSYRYLGDPVERAVATYYGRHGVKIGQSLYVPPDKVLTRECGREKPPQGLYEVDLRCTVWSLYSIFATT
;
A
#
# COMPACT_ATOMS: atom_id res chain seq x y z
N MET A 1 -9.89 3.13 -31.93
CA MET A 1 -8.61 2.71 -31.31
C MET A 1 -8.92 1.65 -30.27
N ALA A 2 -8.52 0.41 -30.52
CA ALA A 2 -8.71 -0.71 -29.61
C ALA A 2 -7.68 -0.63 -28.47
N ALA A 3 -8.12 -0.28 -27.27
CA ALA A 3 -7.29 -0.28 -26.08
C ALA A 3 -7.58 -1.53 -25.23
N ALA A 4 -6.56 -2.40 -25.20
CA ALA A 4 -6.21 -3.38 -24.17
C ALA A 4 -7.28 -4.40 -23.73
N LEU A 5 -7.25 -5.56 -24.40
CA LEU A 5 -7.73 -6.84 -23.89
C LEU A 5 -6.85 -7.28 -22.70
N GLN A 6 -7.00 -6.66 -21.53
CA GLN A 6 -6.19 -7.01 -20.36
C GLN A 6 -6.74 -8.24 -19.65
N ARG A 7 -6.40 -9.40 -20.23
CA ARG A 7 -6.60 -10.74 -19.67
C ARG A 7 -5.79 -10.87 -18.38
N SER A 8 -6.48 -10.98 -17.25
CA SER A 8 -5.96 -11.22 -15.88
C SER A 8 -4.65 -10.49 -15.51
N ILE A 9 -4.72 -9.47 -14.66
CA ILE A 9 -3.50 -8.89 -14.10
C ILE A 9 -2.80 -9.95 -13.24
N THR A 10 -1.60 -10.36 -13.66
CA THR A 10 -0.76 -11.26 -12.89
C THR A 10 -0.26 -10.54 -11.64
N PHE A 11 -0.75 -10.98 -10.48
CA PHE A 11 -0.28 -10.56 -9.17
C PHE A 11 0.58 -11.70 -8.62
N PRO A 12 1.87 -11.47 -8.34
CA PRO A 12 2.76 -12.54 -7.89
C PRO A 12 2.37 -12.98 -6.47
N PRO A 13 2.47 -14.27 -6.11
CA PRO A 13 2.16 -14.74 -4.76
C PRO A 13 3.22 -14.27 -3.77
N ILE A 14 3.03 -13.07 -3.21
CA ILE A 14 4.00 -12.36 -2.37
C ILE A 14 3.41 -12.04 -0.99
N ARG A 15 4.30 -11.90 -0.02
CA ARG A 15 3.99 -11.37 1.32
C ARG A 15 4.51 -9.96 1.49
N ILE A 16 3.91 -9.19 2.39
CA ILE A 16 4.31 -7.82 2.69
C ILE A 16 5.75 -7.75 3.20
N GLN A 17 6.15 -8.70 4.06
CA GLN A 17 7.51 -8.77 4.59
C GLN A 17 8.54 -8.95 3.48
N LYS A 18 8.20 -9.71 2.43
CA LYS A 18 9.09 -9.95 1.30
C LYS A 18 9.24 -8.70 0.44
N LEU A 19 8.14 -8.01 0.17
CA LEU A 19 8.14 -6.73 -0.51
C LEU A 19 8.94 -5.66 0.24
N ASP A 20 8.71 -5.55 1.55
CA ASP A 20 9.42 -4.61 2.41
C ASP A 20 10.92 -4.87 2.41
N SER A 21 11.32 -6.13 2.57
CA SER A 21 12.73 -6.54 2.50
C SER A 21 13.37 -6.22 1.14
N TYR A 22 12.64 -6.45 0.05
CA TYR A 22 13.11 -6.13 -1.30
C TYR A 22 13.34 -4.62 -1.46
N VAL A 23 12.35 -3.80 -1.10
CA VAL A 23 12.40 -2.33 -1.25
C VAL A 23 13.51 -1.74 -0.40
N ILE A 24 13.66 -2.19 0.86
CA ILE A 24 14.74 -1.75 1.75
C ILE A 24 16.11 -2.13 1.20
N HIS A 25 16.24 -3.32 0.60
CA HIS A 25 17.50 -3.77 0.04
C HIS A 25 17.94 -2.91 -1.15
N VAL A 26 17.01 -2.60 -2.06
CA VAL A 26 17.23 -1.70 -3.20
C VAL A 26 17.48 -0.25 -2.74
N ALA A 27 16.87 0.19 -1.63
CA ALA A 27 17.11 1.52 -1.08
C ALA A 27 18.57 1.73 -0.64
N LYS A 28 19.21 0.67 -0.16
CA LYS A 28 20.58 0.72 0.39
C LYS A 28 21.66 0.47 -0.66
N ASN A 29 21.32 -0.17 -1.76
CA ASN A 29 22.29 -0.68 -2.72
C ASN A 29 21.75 -0.54 -4.15
N ALA A 30 22.59 -0.09 -5.09
CA ALA A 30 22.29 -0.29 -6.50
C ALA A 30 22.53 -1.78 -6.83
N VAL A 31 21.46 -2.54 -7.00
CA VAL A 31 21.53 -4.02 -7.12
C VAL A 31 21.09 -4.50 -8.48
N SER A 32 21.77 -5.50 -8.99
CA SER A 32 21.35 -6.24 -10.17
C SER A 32 20.24 -7.24 -9.86
N LEU A 33 19.49 -7.64 -10.89
CA LEU A 33 18.50 -8.72 -10.78
C LEU A 33 19.13 -10.05 -10.31
N LYS A 34 20.40 -10.28 -10.63
CA LYS A 34 21.12 -11.49 -10.23
C LYS A 34 21.35 -11.49 -8.71
N GLU A 35 21.84 -10.39 -8.15
CA GLU A 35 22.06 -10.24 -6.71
C GLU A 35 20.76 -10.36 -5.92
N LEU A 36 19.67 -9.78 -6.43
CA LEU A 36 18.35 -9.91 -5.80
C LEU A 36 17.87 -11.37 -5.73
N ARG A 37 18.15 -12.18 -6.75
CA ARG A 37 17.85 -13.61 -6.74
C ARG A 37 18.76 -14.39 -5.78
N GLU A 38 20.04 -14.06 -5.74
CA GLU A 38 21.03 -14.68 -4.84
C GLU A 38 20.70 -14.38 -3.36
N ALA A 39 20.22 -13.18 -3.06
CA ALA A 39 19.67 -12.80 -1.75
C ALA A 39 18.29 -13.43 -1.47
N GLY A 40 17.74 -14.20 -2.42
CA GLY A 40 16.41 -14.79 -2.36
C GLY A 40 15.28 -13.76 -2.37
N LEU A 41 15.55 -12.48 -2.60
CA LEU A 41 14.57 -11.37 -2.59
C LEU A 41 13.73 -11.32 -3.87
N GLU A 42 14.20 -11.96 -4.94
CA GLU A 42 13.47 -12.12 -6.20
C GLU A 42 13.21 -13.60 -6.49
N PHE A 43 12.04 -13.91 -7.08
CA PHE A 43 11.69 -15.26 -7.50
C PHE A 43 11.09 -15.28 -8.92
N GLY A 44 11.17 -16.45 -9.57
CA GLY A 44 10.66 -16.69 -10.93
C GLY A 44 11.75 -16.82 -12.00
N ARG A 45 11.35 -17.31 -13.18
CA ARG A 45 12.21 -17.45 -14.38
C ARG A 45 12.06 -16.19 -15.26
N GLY A 46 13.10 -15.37 -15.43
CA GLY A 46 13.09 -14.16 -16.29
C GLY A 46 13.16 -12.82 -15.53
N ARG A 47 12.79 -11.68 -16.14
CA ARG A 47 12.70 -10.38 -15.42
C ARG A 47 11.70 -10.57 -14.26
N GLY A 48 12.22 -10.63 -13.03
CA GLY A 48 11.57 -11.30 -11.90
C GLY A 48 10.19 -10.77 -11.51
N ASP A 49 9.43 -11.61 -10.81
CA ASP A 49 8.01 -11.38 -10.54
C ASP A 49 7.79 -10.21 -9.58
N ILE A 50 8.66 -10.02 -8.58
CA ILE A 50 8.58 -8.88 -7.64
C ILE A 50 9.05 -7.60 -8.31
N THR A 51 10.20 -7.61 -8.99
CA THR A 51 10.73 -6.44 -9.70
C THR A 51 9.70 -5.91 -10.66
N ARG A 52 9.17 -6.77 -11.53
CA ARG A 52 8.18 -6.38 -12.54
C ARG A 52 6.88 -5.88 -11.92
N PHE A 53 6.49 -6.44 -10.76
CA PHE A 53 5.34 -5.94 -10.03
C PHE A 53 5.59 -4.54 -9.50
N LEU A 54 6.73 -4.29 -8.84
CA LEU A 54 7.11 -2.99 -8.30
C LEU A 54 7.38 -1.94 -9.40
N GLU A 55 7.92 -2.33 -10.56
CA GLU A 55 8.04 -1.47 -11.75
C GLU A 55 6.66 -1.00 -12.23
N ARG A 56 5.67 -1.92 -12.29
CA ARG A 56 4.28 -1.55 -12.65
C ARG A 56 3.64 -0.59 -11.66
N LEU A 57 4.00 -0.68 -10.38
CA LEU A 57 3.55 0.28 -9.36
C LEU A 57 4.33 1.60 -9.42
N GLY A 58 5.39 1.68 -10.22
CA GLY A 58 6.28 2.83 -10.31
C GLY A 58 7.20 3.00 -9.10
N VAL A 59 7.42 1.95 -8.30
CA VAL A 59 8.27 1.99 -7.09
C VAL A 59 9.75 1.81 -7.43
N VAL A 60 10.04 0.95 -8.40
CA VAL A 60 11.40 0.71 -8.90
C VAL A 60 11.45 0.91 -10.40
N GLU A 61 12.66 1.12 -10.90
CA GLU A 61 12.99 1.08 -12.32
C GLU A 61 14.20 0.18 -12.55
N VAL A 62 14.28 -0.42 -13.74
CA VAL A 62 15.43 -1.22 -14.16
C VAL A 62 16.12 -0.52 -15.32
N ALA A 63 17.35 -0.06 -15.09
CA ALA A 63 18.21 0.56 -16.08
C ALA A 63 19.54 -0.18 -16.12
N ASP A 64 19.98 -0.59 -17.32
CA ASP A 64 21.24 -1.32 -17.54
C ASP A 64 21.42 -2.57 -16.66
N GLY A 65 20.32 -3.27 -16.38
CA GLY A 65 20.32 -4.47 -15.54
C GLY A 65 20.41 -4.21 -14.03
N VAL A 66 20.44 -2.94 -13.63
CA VAL A 66 20.44 -2.48 -12.23
C VAL A 66 19.05 -2.00 -11.86
N VAL A 67 18.56 -2.44 -10.70
CA VAL A 67 17.31 -2.01 -10.09
C VAL A 67 17.57 -0.83 -9.18
N ARG A 68 16.75 0.22 -9.30
CA ARG A 68 16.80 1.42 -8.44
C ARG A 68 15.41 1.83 -7.99
N LEU A 69 15.32 2.55 -6.88
CA LEU A 69 14.07 3.20 -6.49
C LEU A 69 13.81 4.42 -7.38
N THR A 70 12.56 4.58 -7.78
CA THR A 70 12.10 5.84 -8.39
C THR A 70 11.91 6.92 -7.32
N GLY A 71 11.59 8.15 -7.71
CA GLY A 71 11.18 9.19 -6.76
C GLY A 71 9.98 8.76 -5.89
N LEU A 72 9.04 7.99 -6.45
CA LEU A 72 7.92 7.41 -5.70
C LEU A 72 8.40 6.34 -4.71
N GLY A 73 9.33 5.47 -5.13
CA GLY A 73 9.94 4.46 -4.27
C GLY A 73 10.71 5.05 -3.10
N MET A 74 11.43 6.15 -3.31
CA MET A 74 12.12 6.87 -2.23
C MET A 74 11.13 7.46 -1.21
N ARG A 75 9.99 8.01 -1.68
CA ARG A 75 8.92 8.48 -0.80
C ARG A 75 8.28 7.32 -0.01
N LEU A 76 8.06 6.18 -0.66
CA LEU A 76 7.56 4.97 0.00
C LEU A 76 8.46 4.56 1.16
N VAL A 77 9.79 4.49 0.94
CA VAL A 77 10.77 4.15 1.99
C VAL A 77 10.73 5.15 3.14
N SER A 78 10.75 6.45 2.82
CA SER A 78 10.72 7.52 3.83
C SER A 78 9.47 7.43 4.71
N LEU A 79 8.31 7.19 4.11
CA LEU A 79 7.05 7.02 4.84
C LEU A 79 7.00 5.71 5.63
N ARG A 80 7.58 4.63 5.08
CA ARG A 80 7.69 3.33 5.76
C ARG A 80 8.49 3.46 7.07
N GLU A 81 9.48 4.33 7.14
CA GLU A 81 10.22 4.60 8.39
C GLU A 81 9.35 5.29 9.46
N LEU A 82 8.37 6.09 9.04
CA LEU A 82 7.52 6.88 9.93
C LEU A 82 6.28 6.10 10.41
N ILE A 83 5.58 5.45 9.48
CA ILE A 83 4.28 4.78 9.75
C ILE A 83 4.31 3.27 9.51
N GLY A 84 5.51 2.69 9.35
CA GLY A 84 5.71 1.25 9.17
C GLY A 84 5.14 0.73 7.84
N VAL A 85 4.88 -0.58 7.79
CA VAL A 85 4.38 -1.24 6.57
C VAL A 85 2.97 -0.82 6.17
N SER A 86 2.23 -0.11 7.03
CA SER A 86 0.90 0.41 6.71
C SER A 86 0.89 1.31 5.46
N VAL A 87 2.01 1.97 5.12
CA VAL A 87 2.13 2.77 3.90
C VAL A 87 1.87 1.97 2.62
N TYR A 88 2.17 0.67 2.61
CA TYR A 88 1.90 -0.18 1.45
C TYR A 88 0.40 -0.30 1.18
N TYR A 89 -0.46 -0.13 2.18
CA TYR A 89 -1.91 -0.07 1.98
C TYR A 89 -2.27 1.12 1.08
N ALA A 90 -1.73 2.32 1.34
CA ALA A 90 -1.95 3.49 0.47
C ALA A 90 -1.43 3.25 -0.95
N LEU A 91 -0.22 2.67 -1.08
CA LEU A 91 0.35 2.33 -2.38
C LEU A 91 -0.57 1.38 -3.16
N PHE A 92 -1.00 0.27 -2.56
CA PHE A 92 -1.85 -0.71 -3.25
C PHE A 92 -3.24 -0.15 -3.54
N TYR A 93 -3.82 0.60 -2.62
CA TYR A 93 -5.12 1.23 -2.81
C TYR A 93 -5.12 2.21 -3.99
N GLN A 94 -4.01 2.92 -4.23
CA GLN A 94 -3.89 3.85 -5.35
C GLN A 94 -3.45 3.18 -6.67
N ARG A 95 -2.55 2.19 -6.60
CA ARG A 95 -1.88 1.61 -7.78
C ARG A 95 -2.39 0.24 -8.22
N VAL A 96 -3.22 -0.42 -7.40
CA VAL A 96 -3.78 -1.75 -7.70
C VAL A 96 -5.31 -1.67 -7.66
N PRO A 97 -5.98 -1.44 -8.80
CA PRO A 97 -7.43 -1.27 -8.87
C PRO A 97 -8.20 -2.43 -8.23
N GLN A 98 -7.70 -3.66 -8.36
CA GLN A 98 -8.33 -4.85 -7.76
C GLN A 98 -8.23 -4.86 -6.23
N PHE A 99 -7.14 -4.32 -5.66
CA PHE A 99 -7.00 -4.16 -4.22
C PHE A 99 -7.99 -3.12 -3.69
N LYS A 100 -8.08 -1.97 -4.37
CA LYS A 100 -9.07 -0.94 -4.04
C LYS A 100 -10.49 -1.50 -4.05
N LEU A 101 -10.87 -2.19 -5.12
CA LEU A 101 -12.19 -2.79 -5.26
C LEU A 101 -12.48 -3.82 -4.16
N LEU A 102 -11.49 -4.66 -3.82
CA LEU A 102 -11.59 -5.62 -2.71
C LEU A 102 -11.90 -4.90 -1.38
N MET A 103 -11.19 -3.81 -1.09
CA MET A 103 -11.39 -3.03 0.14
C MET A 103 -12.74 -2.33 0.15
N GLU A 104 -13.20 -1.80 -0.98
CA GLU A 104 -14.52 -1.17 -1.10
C GLU A 104 -15.65 -2.17 -0.84
N VAL A 105 -15.58 -3.36 -1.44
CA VAL A 105 -16.57 -4.43 -1.20
C VAL A 105 -16.57 -4.86 0.27
N LEU A 106 -15.39 -5.04 0.89
CA LEU A 106 -15.28 -5.40 2.30
C LEU A 106 -15.77 -4.28 3.23
N ARG A 107 -15.64 -3.01 2.84
CA ARG A 107 -16.14 -1.87 3.64
C ARG A 107 -17.67 -1.77 3.60
N GLU A 108 -18.30 -2.17 2.50
CA GLU A 108 -19.76 -2.18 2.34
C GLU A 108 -20.46 -3.35 3.07
N ARG A 109 -19.70 -4.32 3.58
CA ARG A 109 -20.21 -5.55 4.17
C ARG A 109 -19.64 -5.77 5.57
N SER A 110 -20.45 -6.26 6.50
CA SER A 110 -20.00 -6.48 7.88
C SER A 110 -19.04 -7.67 8.01
N ALA A 111 -19.36 -8.80 7.38
CA ALA A 111 -18.51 -9.98 7.27
C ALA A 111 -18.93 -10.78 6.02
N VAL A 112 -17.99 -11.34 5.27
CA VAL A 112 -18.26 -12.06 4.02
C VAL A 112 -17.40 -13.30 3.89
N GLU A 113 -17.98 -14.43 3.50
CA GLU A 113 -17.22 -15.65 3.22
C GLU A 113 -16.28 -15.48 2.02
N ARG A 114 -15.14 -16.17 2.05
CA ARG A 114 -14.11 -16.06 0.99
C ARG A 114 -14.63 -16.22 -0.44
N GLU A 115 -15.45 -17.24 -0.69
CA GLU A 115 -15.91 -17.56 -2.05
C GLU A 115 -16.99 -16.57 -2.51
N GLU A 116 -17.83 -16.09 -1.59
CA GLU A 116 -18.78 -15.01 -1.87
C GLU A 116 -18.04 -13.70 -2.18
N LEU A 117 -17.04 -13.35 -1.38
CA LEU A 117 -16.21 -12.17 -1.60
C LEU A 117 -15.54 -12.22 -2.99
N TYR A 118 -15.00 -13.37 -3.38
CA TYR A 118 -14.42 -13.58 -4.71
C TYR A 118 -15.42 -13.31 -5.84
N LYS A 119 -16.67 -13.77 -5.68
CA LYS A 119 -17.75 -13.53 -6.66
C LYS A 119 -18.15 -12.07 -6.70
N LEU A 120 -18.30 -11.41 -5.55
CA LEU A 120 -18.66 -9.99 -5.47
C LEU A 120 -17.61 -9.09 -6.11
N VAL A 121 -16.32 -9.32 -5.83
CA VAL A 121 -15.23 -8.56 -6.42
C VAL A 121 -15.18 -8.75 -7.94
N ASN A 122 -15.26 -9.98 -8.44
CA ASN A 122 -15.28 -10.22 -9.88
C ASN A 122 -16.56 -9.72 -10.56
N GLY A 123 -17.70 -9.74 -9.87
CA GLY A 123 -18.96 -9.14 -10.33
C GLY A 123 -18.78 -7.65 -10.59
N LYS A 124 -18.36 -6.88 -9.57
CA LYS A 124 -18.08 -5.45 -9.73
C LYS A 124 -16.98 -5.17 -10.76
N LEU A 125 -15.93 -6.02 -10.85
CA LEU A 125 -14.88 -5.85 -11.84
C LEU A 125 -15.41 -6.01 -13.27
N SER A 126 -16.33 -6.96 -13.50
CA SER A 126 -16.95 -7.19 -14.80
C SER A 126 -17.89 -6.06 -15.22
N GLU A 127 -18.55 -5.40 -14.27
CA GLU A 127 -19.36 -4.21 -14.53
C GLU A 127 -18.50 -3.02 -14.99
N LEU A 128 -17.32 -2.84 -14.37
CA LEU A 128 -16.38 -1.77 -14.73
C LEU A 128 -15.60 -2.08 -16.02
N SER A 129 -15.25 -3.34 -16.24
CA SER A 129 -14.49 -3.80 -17.40
C SER A 129 -14.86 -5.25 -17.72
N PRO A 130 -15.75 -5.51 -18.69
CA PRO A 130 -16.30 -6.84 -18.98
C PRO A 130 -15.26 -7.93 -19.32
N THR A 131 -14.06 -7.53 -19.76
CA THR A 131 -12.97 -8.46 -20.10
C THR A 131 -11.96 -8.68 -18.96
N ALA A 132 -12.09 -7.94 -17.86
CA ALA A 132 -11.20 -8.03 -16.71
C ALA A 132 -11.68 -9.12 -15.75
N TRP A 133 -10.74 -9.93 -15.26
CA TRP A 133 -11.01 -10.97 -14.28
C TRP A 133 -9.84 -11.12 -13.31
N LEU A 134 -10.16 -11.29 -12.04
CA LEU A 134 -9.20 -11.58 -10.99
C LEU A 134 -9.19 -13.09 -10.74
N ASN A 135 -8.08 -13.75 -11.05
CA ASN A 135 -7.94 -15.19 -10.81
C ASN A 135 -7.82 -15.51 -9.30
N LYS A 136 -8.07 -16.77 -8.92
CA LYS A 136 -8.06 -17.21 -7.51
C LYS A 136 -6.71 -17.00 -6.79
N VAL A 137 -5.59 -17.11 -7.49
CA VAL A 137 -4.25 -16.91 -6.91
C VAL A 137 -4.02 -15.42 -6.58
N ALA A 138 -4.33 -14.54 -7.53
CA ALA A 138 -4.23 -13.10 -7.34
C ALA A 138 -5.19 -12.64 -6.25
N PHE A 139 -6.44 -13.09 -6.25
CA PHE A 139 -7.41 -12.79 -5.20
C PHE A 139 -6.91 -13.20 -3.81
N ARG A 140 -6.44 -14.45 -3.67
CA ARG A 140 -5.88 -14.93 -2.40
C ARG A 140 -4.71 -14.07 -1.93
N THR A 141 -3.86 -13.64 -2.86
CA THR A 141 -2.70 -12.81 -2.53
C THR A 141 -3.12 -11.41 -2.08
N LEU A 142 -4.06 -10.77 -2.78
CA LEU A 142 -4.59 -9.46 -2.38
C LEU A 142 -5.24 -9.50 -0.99
N LEU A 143 -6.01 -10.56 -0.71
CA LEU A 143 -6.66 -10.75 0.58
C LEU A 143 -5.64 -10.98 1.69
N GLN A 144 -4.63 -11.82 1.43
CA GLN A 144 -3.52 -12.03 2.34
C GLN A 144 -2.75 -10.74 2.63
N LEU A 145 -2.48 -9.90 1.62
CA LEU A 145 -1.83 -8.60 1.84
C LEU A 145 -2.70 -7.67 2.69
N ALA A 146 -4.03 -7.69 2.49
CA ALA A 146 -4.94 -6.90 3.31
C ALA A 146 -4.96 -7.37 4.78
N GLU A 147 -4.89 -8.68 5.02
CA GLU A 147 -4.72 -9.26 6.37
C GLU A 147 -3.37 -8.86 6.99
N GLU A 148 -2.26 -9.03 6.26
CA GLU A 148 -0.91 -8.71 6.73
C GLU A 148 -0.72 -7.21 7.02
N LEU A 149 -1.46 -6.33 6.33
CA LEU A 149 -1.51 -4.89 6.59
C LEU A 149 -2.48 -4.51 7.72
N GLY A 150 -3.23 -5.48 8.26
CA GLY A 150 -4.24 -5.28 9.29
C GLY A 150 -5.50 -4.57 8.81
N ALA A 151 -5.74 -4.47 7.50
CA ALA A 151 -6.99 -3.90 6.96
C ALA A 151 -8.18 -4.83 7.16
N VAL A 152 -7.91 -6.14 7.25
CA VAL A 152 -8.92 -7.19 7.27
C VAL A 152 -8.59 -8.20 8.35
N ASP A 153 -9.64 -8.70 9.01
CA ASP A 153 -9.58 -9.81 9.95
C ASP A 153 -10.23 -11.05 9.34
N ARG A 154 -9.72 -12.22 9.70
CA ARG A 154 -10.27 -13.50 9.27
C ARG A 154 -10.80 -14.26 10.48
N ASP A 155 -12.11 -14.49 10.49
CA ASP A 155 -12.79 -15.29 11.51
C ASP A 155 -13.63 -16.38 10.86
N GLY A 156 -13.39 -17.64 11.22
CA GLY A 156 -14.17 -18.79 10.73
C GLY A 156 -14.20 -19.00 9.20
N GLY A 157 -13.35 -18.33 8.42
CA GLY A 157 -13.40 -18.36 6.94
C GLY A 157 -14.12 -17.17 6.30
N SER A 158 -14.70 -16.30 7.12
CA SER A 158 -15.24 -15.00 6.76
C SER A 158 -14.21 -13.89 6.98
N TYR A 159 -14.34 -12.83 6.19
CA TYR A 159 -13.46 -11.67 6.22
C TYR A 159 -14.24 -10.42 6.59
N ARG A 160 -13.66 -9.61 7.47
CA ARG A 160 -14.24 -8.35 7.96
C ARG A 160 -13.25 -7.22 7.83
N TYR A 161 -13.71 -6.07 7.37
CA TYR A 161 -12.90 -4.85 7.33
C TYR A 161 -12.68 -4.27 8.73
N LEU A 162 -11.44 -3.96 9.09
CA LEU A 162 -11.04 -3.40 10.39
C LEU A 162 -10.84 -1.89 10.38
N GLY A 163 -11.06 -1.23 9.24
CA GLY A 163 -10.72 0.18 9.04
C GLY A 163 -9.36 0.37 8.36
N ASP A 164 -9.04 1.62 8.05
CA ASP A 164 -7.86 2.00 7.27
C ASP A 164 -6.56 1.85 8.11
N PRO A 165 -5.61 0.99 7.68
CA PRO A 165 -4.32 0.85 8.37
C PRO A 165 -3.48 2.12 8.43
N VAL A 166 -3.54 2.96 7.41
CA VAL A 166 -2.80 4.23 7.34
C VAL A 166 -3.36 5.20 8.36
N GLU A 167 -4.69 5.31 8.47
CA GLU A 167 -5.34 6.14 9.48
C GLU A 167 -4.93 5.74 10.89
N ARG A 168 -4.98 4.43 11.20
CA ARG A 168 -4.53 3.91 12.51
C ARG A 168 -3.04 4.18 12.76
N ALA A 169 -2.20 4.03 11.75
CA ALA A 169 -0.76 4.25 11.87
C ALA A 169 -0.43 5.74 12.11
N VAL A 170 -1.09 6.65 11.40
CA VAL A 170 -0.94 8.11 11.59
C VAL A 170 -1.43 8.53 12.98
N ALA A 171 -2.59 8.03 13.41
CA ALA A 171 -3.10 8.30 14.76
C ALA A 171 -2.13 7.79 15.84
N THR A 172 -1.56 6.60 15.64
CA THR A 172 -0.55 6.03 16.54
C THR A 172 0.74 6.87 16.55
N TYR A 173 1.21 7.30 15.39
CA TYR A 173 2.42 8.12 15.26
C TYR A 173 2.27 9.45 16.01
N TYR A 174 1.21 10.22 15.76
CA TYR A 174 0.97 11.47 16.48
C TYR A 174 0.66 11.25 17.97
N GLY A 175 0.00 10.15 18.33
CA GLY A 175 -0.20 9.80 19.74
C GLY A 175 1.09 9.50 20.51
N ARG A 176 2.14 9.03 19.83
CA ARG A 176 3.47 8.79 20.43
C ARG A 176 4.35 10.03 20.49
N HIS A 177 4.21 10.92 19.52
CA HIS A 177 5.09 12.09 19.35
C HIS A 177 4.45 13.42 19.75
N GLY A 178 3.20 13.38 20.20
CA GLY A 178 2.42 14.57 20.48
C GLY A 178 1.60 14.47 21.75
N VAL A 179 0.80 15.51 21.97
CA VAL A 179 -0.11 15.63 23.10
C VAL A 179 -1.51 15.94 22.57
N LYS A 180 -2.52 15.26 23.11
CA LYS A 180 -3.91 15.54 22.80
C LYS A 180 -4.46 16.55 23.80
N ILE A 181 -4.96 17.69 23.31
CA ILE A 181 -5.61 18.72 24.11
C ILE A 181 -7.02 18.93 23.54
N GLY A 182 -8.03 18.53 24.30
CA GLY A 182 -9.41 18.49 23.81
C GLY A 182 -9.56 17.53 22.63
N GLN A 183 -10.03 18.03 21.49
CA GLN A 183 -10.16 17.26 20.24
C GLN A 183 -8.96 17.38 19.30
N SER A 184 -8.00 18.24 19.63
CA SER A 184 -6.85 18.55 18.78
C SER A 184 -5.60 17.79 19.23
N LEU A 185 -4.77 17.42 18.25
CA LEU A 185 -3.45 16.80 18.46
C LEU A 185 -2.37 17.82 18.14
N TYR A 186 -1.36 17.90 19.00
CA TYR A 186 -0.24 18.83 18.88
C TYR A 186 1.07 18.07 18.86
N VAL A 187 1.95 18.38 17.91
CA VAL A 187 3.27 17.75 17.77
C VAL A 187 4.37 18.79 17.56
N PRO A 188 5.63 18.46 17.85
CA PRO A 188 6.77 19.27 17.44
C PRO A 188 6.87 19.43 15.90
N PRO A 189 7.52 20.49 15.38
CA PRO A 189 7.60 20.75 13.94
C PRO A 189 8.26 19.62 13.15
N ASP A 190 9.27 18.96 13.72
CA ASP A 190 10.00 17.82 13.11
C ASP A 190 9.19 16.52 13.12
N LYS A 191 8.01 16.52 13.78
CA LYS A 191 7.07 15.40 13.86
C LYS A 191 5.81 15.63 13.05
N VAL A 192 5.73 16.69 12.25
CA VAL A 192 4.64 16.88 11.29
C VAL A 192 4.92 16.02 10.07
N LEU A 193 4.09 14.98 9.83
CA LEU A 193 4.26 14.07 8.69
C LEU A 193 4.03 14.77 7.34
N THR A 194 3.15 15.77 7.33
CA THR A 194 2.75 16.51 6.14
C THR A 194 2.60 17.97 6.51
N ARG A 195 3.51 18.81 6.01
CA ARG A 195 3.69 20.20 6.48
C ARG A 195 2.43 21.03 6.33
N GLU A 196 1.69 20.87 5.23
CA GLU A 196 0.44 21.56 4.93
C GLU A 196 -0.73 21.14 5.85
N CYS A 197 -0.62 20.00 6.53
CA CYS A 197 -1.62 19.51 7.48
C CYS A 197 -1.32 19.90 8.93
N GLY A 198 -0.22 20.62 9.19
CA GLY A 198 0.14 21.16 10.48
C GLY A 198 0.00 22.69 10.50
N ARG A 199 -0.57 23.23 11.57
CA ARG A 199 -0.63 24.69 11.81
C ARG A 199 0.01 25.02 13.13
N GLU A 200 0.99 25.92 13.11
CA GLU A 200 1.58 26.42 14.35
C GLU A 200 0.51 27.11 15.21
N LYS A 201 0.46 26.74 16.49
CA LYS A 201 -0.44 27.35 17.48
C LYS A 201 0.37 27.90 18.65
N PRO A 202 -0.01 29.06 19.21
CA PRO A 202 0.56 29.53 20.46
C PRO A 202 0.27 28.56 21.62
N PRO A 203 1.18 28.38 22.59
CA PRO A 203 2.53 28.95 22.67
C PRO A 203 3.50 28.33 21.63
N GLN A 204 4.47 29.14 21.18
CA GLN A 204 5.38 28.82 20.07
C GLN A 204 5.99 27.41 20.15
N GLY A 205 6.15 26.76 18.99
CA GLY A 205 6.84 25.47 18.88
C GLY A 205 5.97 24.22 18.87
N LEU A 206 4.63 24.34 18.86
CA LEU A 206 3.71 23.22 18.66
C LEU A 206 2.84 23.43 17.43
N TYR A 207 2.64 22.34 16.68
CA TYR A 207 1.79 22.30 15.50
C TYR A 207 0.53 21.49 15.81
N GLU A 208 -0.63 22.13 15.69
CA GLU A 208 -1.91 21.44 15.62
C GLU A 208 -1.98 20.68 14.29
N VAL A 209 -2.18 19.37 14.34
CA VAL A 209 -2.20 18.50 13.16
C VAL A 209 -3.60 17.99 12.84
N ASP A 210 -3.95 18.04 11.55
CA ASP A 210 -5.18 17.46 11.02
C ASP A 210 -4.91 16.03 10.53
N LEU A 211 -5.49 15.05 11.24
CA LEU A 211 -5.40 13.62 10.92
C LEU A 211 -5.97 13.31 9.53
N ARG A 212 -7.14 13.88 9.18
CA ARG A 212 -7.80 13.60 7.91
C ARG A 212 -7.01 14.17 6.75
N CYS A 213 -6.51 15.40 6.90
CA CYS A 213 -5.60 16.00 5.93
C CYS A 213 -4.35 15.15 5.75
N THR A 214 -3.73 14.71 6.85
CA THR A 214 -2.50 13.91 6.81
C THR A 214 -2.73 12.60 6.05
N VAL A 215 -3.77 11.84 6.42
CA VAL A 215 -4.12 10.58 5.75
C VAL A 215 -4.37 10.84 4.27
N TRP A 216 -5.22 11.80 3.91
CA TRP A 216 -5.50 12.13 2.52
C TRP A 216 -4.23 12.47 1.73
N SER A 217 -3.34 13.29 2.30
CA SER A 217 -2.10 13.70 1.66
C SER A 217 -1.15 12.53 1.41
N LEU A 218 -1.07 11.58 2.36
CA LEU A 218 -0.29 10.35 2.20
C LEU A 218 -0.79 9.48 1.03
N TYR A 219 -2.11 9.37 0.85
CA TYR A 219 -2.67 8.67 -0.31
C TYR A 219 -2.39 9.41 -1.61
N SER A 220 -2.49 10.74 -1.61
CA SER A 220 -2.25 11.58 -2.79
C SER A 220 -0.84 11.44 -3.36
N ILE A 221 0.17 11.18 -2.50
CA ILE A 221 1.55 10.89 -2.94
C ILE A 221 1.58 9.72 -3.94
N PHE A 222 0.76 8.69 -3.72
CA PHE A 222 0.73 7.51 -4.58
C PHE A 222 -0.22 7.63 -5.76
N ALA A 223 -1.05 8.68 -5.83
CA ALA A 223 -1.98 8.89 -6.94
C ALA A 223 -1.32 9.53 -8.17
N THR A 224 -0.20 10.24 -8.02
CA THR A 224 0.43 11.01 -9.12
C THR A 224 1.41 10.15 -9.93
N THR A 225 1.16 9.98 -11.22
CA THR A 225 2.12 9.46 -12.22
C THR A 225 2.96 10.58 -12.80
#